data_AF-A0A924DBZ5-F1
#
_entry.id   AF-A0A924DBZ5-F1
#
_cell.length_a   1.000
_cell.length_b   1.000
_cell.length_c   1.000
_cell.angle_alpha   90.00
_cell.angle_beta   90.00
_cell.angle_gamma   90.00
#
_symmetry.space_group_name_H-M   'P 1'
#
loop_
_entity.id
_entity.type
_entity.pdbx_description
1 polymer ?
#
loop_
_entity_poly.entity_id
_entity_poly.type
_entity_poly.pdbx_seq_one_letter_code
_entity_poly.pdbx_strand_id
1 'polypeptide(L)'
;MEPITRWQEQTFALKTLSVGGGFVGTTRAKDYEQIARFMGLFGLDFADSNGKPYSYCAAGVAYAACKAWAFLHSPQLATDPASLRLYKDNVAAHYFLPSASCRVMIEDAKSRGIWERRGQIAPGEASPGWFVFYDWQGDGTADHVEIVRASNPKELRTIGFNTTEPGRDGAQGNGGAVARRVRAYDKVFGYIKLY
;
A
#
# COMPACT_ATOMS: atom_id res chain seq x y z
N MET A 1 5.68 -24.30 -8.98
CA MET A 1 5.12 -22.99 -9.39
C MET A 1 6.16 -22.35 -10.28
N GLU A 2 5.82 -22.03 -11.52
CA GLU A 2 6.79 -21.42 -12.46
C GLU A 2 7.30 -20.08 -11.90
N PRO A 3 8.60 -19.76 -12.05
CA PRO A 3 9.14 -18.49 -11.60
C PRO A 3 8.52 -17.34 -12.41
N ILE A 4 8.07 -16.31 -11.71
CA ILE A 4 7.61 -15.06 -12.34
C ILE A 4 8.79 -14.32 -12.95
N THR A 5 8.59 -13.73 -14.12
CA THR A 5 9.59 -12.92 -14.78
C THR A 5 9.60 -11.49 -14.22
N ARG A 6 10.74 -10.81 -14.34
CA ARG A 6 10.87 -9.39 -13.98
C ARG A 6 9.86 -8.48 -14.68
N TRP A 7 9.47 -8.83 -15.90
CA TRP A 7 8.43 -8.09 -16.63
C TRP A 7 7.05 -8.25 -15.99
N GLN A 8 6.70 -9.46 -15.50
CA GLN A 8 5.46 -9.69 -14.77
C GLN A 8 5.44 -8.97 -13.43
N GLU A 9 6.57 -8.97 -12.72
CA GLU A 9 6.80 -8.20 -11.49
C GLU A 9 6.55 -6.69 -11.69
N GLN A 10 7.19 -6.10 -12.69
CA GLN A 10 6.98 -4.68 -13.00
C GLN A 10 5.55 -4.39 -13.43
N THR A 11 4.95 -5.25 -14.25
CA THR A 11 3.56 -5.10 -14.71
C THR A 11 2.59 -5.11 -13.53
N PHE A 12 2.79 -6.03 -12.58
CA PHE A 12 1.99 -6.10 -11.36
C PHE A 12 2.17 -4.86 -10.48
N ALA A 13 3.41 -4.40 -10.26
CA ALA A 13 3.70 -3.22 -9.47
C ALA A 13 3.05 -1.94 -10.05
N LEU A 14 3.17 -1.74 -11.36
CA LEU A 14 2.57 -0.60 -12.05
C LEU A 14 1.05 -0.69 -12.09
N LYS A 15 0.49 -1.90 -12.21
CA LYS A 15 -0.97 -2.09 -12.13
C LYS A 15 -1.48 -1.81 -10.71
N THR A 16 -0.76 -2.23 -9.68
CA THR A 16 -1.06 -1.90 -8.28
C THR A 16 -1.08 -0.40 -8.06
N LEU A 17 -0.08 0.31 -8.59
CA LEU A 17 -0.04 1.77 -8.56
C LEU A 17 -1.24 2.40 -9.30
N SER A 18 -1.56 1.91 -10.50
CA SER A 18 -2.70 2.39 -11.28
C SER A 18 -4.03 2.22 -10.54
N VAL A 19 -4.26 1.03 -9.97
CA VAL A 19 -5.45 0.72 -9.16
C VAL A 19 -5.50 1.60 -7.92
N GLY A 20 -4.39 1.75 -7.19
CA GLY A 20 -4.30 2.64 -6.03
C GLY A 20 -4.61 4.09 -6.39
N GLY A 21 -4.11 4.56 -7.53
CA GLY A 21 -4.41 5.88 -8.07
C GLY A 21 -5.89 6.11 -8.38
N GLY A 22 -6.63 5.05 -8.71
CA GLY A 22 -8.09 5.10 -8.93
C GLY A 22 -8.91 5.34 -7.67
N PHE A 23 -8.32 5.15 -6.46
CA PHE A 23 -8.97 5.45 -5.19
C PHE A 23 -8.68 6.86 -4.66
N VAL A 24 -7.86 7.67 -5.35
CA VAL A 24 -7.57 9.03 -4.90
C VAL A 24 -8.85 9.85 -4.81
N GLY A 25 -9.09 10.47 -3.66
CA GLY A 25 -10.31 11.20 -3.35
C GLY A 25 -11.29 10.41 -2.47
N THR A 26 -11.09 9.11 -2.29
CA THR A 26 -11.82 8.30 -1.31
C THR A 26 -11.54 8.79 0.11
N THR A 27 -12.57 9.04 0.91
CA THR A 27 -12.45 9.49 2.30
C THR A 27 -13.37 8.74 3.26
N ARG A 28 -13.00 8.67 4.55
CA ARG A 28 -13.86 8.10 5.61
C ARG A 28 -15.24 8.74 5.68
N ALA A 29 -15.32 10.04 5.40
CA ALA A 29 -16.56 10.80 5.51
C ALA A 29 -17.54 10.51 4.37
N LYS A 30 -17.04 10.24 3.16
CA LYS A 30 -17.89 10.12 1.95
C LYS A 30 -17.98 8.69 1.41
N ASP A 31 -16.96 7.88 1.64
CA ASP A 31 -16.75 6.60 0.97
C ASP A 31 -16.56 5.47 1.98
N TYR A 32 -17.35 5.51 3.06
CA TYR A 32 -17.30 4.54 4.15
C TYR A 32 -17.29 3.10 3.65
N GLU A 33 -18.20 2.75 2.73
CA GLU A 33 -18.31 1.40 2.20
C GLU A 33 -17.04 0.94 1.47
N GLN A 34 -16.37 1.84 0.77
CA GLN A 34 -15.13 1.50 0.07
C GLN A 34 -13.98 1.24 1.04
N ILE A 35 -13.90 2.01 2.13
CA ILE A 35 -12.89 1.78 3.17
C ILE A 35 -13.21 0.51 3.96
N ALA A 36 -14.49 0.26 4.25
CA ALA A 36 -14.94 -1.00 4.82
C ALA A 36 -14.56 -2.20 3.94
N ARG A 37 -14.59 -2.07 2.61
CA ARG A 37 -14.09 -3.10 1.69
C ARG A 37 -12.58 -3.33 1.80
N PHE A 38 -11.77 -2.28 2.01
CA PHE A 38 -10.33 -2.42 2.24
C PHE A 38 -10.05 -3.26 3.50
N MET A 39 -10.72 -2.94 4.60
CA MET A 39 -10.58 -3.63 5.88
C MET A 39 -11.17 -5.05 5.83
N GLY A 40 -12.31 -5.19 5.16
CA GLY A 40 -13.04 -6.44 5.00
C GLY A 40 -12.27 -7.50 4.22
N LEU A 41 -11.25 -7.14 3.44
CA LEU A 41 -10.31 -8.11 2.85
C LEU A 41 -9.62 -8.97 3.92
N PHE A 42 -9.44 -8.41 5.12
CA PHE A 42 -8.77 -9.05 6.26
C PHE A 42 -9.75 -9.48 7.36
N GLY A 43 -11.06 -9.42 7.11
CA GLY A 43 -12.07 -9.69 8.13
C GLY A 43 -12.06 -8.67 9.27
N LEU A 44 -11.56 -7.47 9.03
CA LEU A 44 -11.53 -6.39 10.00
C LEU A 44 -12.74 -5.46 9.82
N ASP A 45 -13.25 -4.99 10.94
CA ASP A 45 -14.25 -3.92 10.97
C ASP A 45 -13.62 -2.57 10.60
N PHE A 46 -14.46 -1.58 10.31
CA PHE A 46 -14.01 -0.22 10.02
C PHE A 46 -13.50 0.52 11.27
N ALA A 47 -14.07 0.23 12.44
CA ALA A 47 -13.81 0.91 13.69
C ALA A 47 -13.81 -0.06 14.88
N ASP A 48 -13.23 0.37 16.00
CA ASP A 48 -13.30 -0.35 17.27
C ASP A 48 -14.70 -0.27 17.91
N SER A 49 -14.87 -0.93 19.06
CA SER A 49 -16.14 -0.97 19.81
C SER A 49 -16.60 0.41 20.30
N ASN A 50 -15.72 1.42 20.31
CA ASN A 50 -16.03 2.79 20.70
C ASN A 50 -16.31 3.69 19.47
N GLY A 51 -16.35 3.12 18.27
CA GLY A 51 -16.58 3.83 17.03
C GLY A 51 -15.34 4.56 16.50
N LYS A 52 -14.14 4.33 17.07
CA LYS A 52 -12.90 4.94 16.57
C LYS A 52 -12.41 4.19 15.33
N PRO A 53 -12.26 4.85 14.17
CA PRO A 53 -11.83 4.18 12.95
C PRO A 53 -10.42 3.61 13.05
N TYR A 54 -10.23 2.38 12.55
CA TYR A 54 -8.91 1.79 12.41
C TYR A 54 -8.11 2.45 11.28
N SER A 55 -6.79 2.43 11.40
CA SER A 55 -5.90 2.80 10.31
C SER A 55 -5.98 1.78 9.19
N TYR A 56 -6.05 2.24 7.93
CA TYR A 56 -6.27 1.39 6.77
C TYR A 56 -5.18 1.54 5.68
N CYS A 57 -4.03 2.11 6.00
CA CYS A 57 -2.94 2.33 5.03
C CYS A 57 -2.47 1.02 4.38
N ALA A 58 -2.02 0.07 5.18
CA ALA A 58 -1.58 -1.25 4.71
C ALA A 58 -2.73 -2.05 4.08
N ALA A 59 -3.92 -2.04 4.70
CA ALA A 59 -5.09 -2.71 4.16
C ALA A 59 -5.47 -2.18 2.77
N GLY A 60 -5.40 -0.86 2.57
CA GLY A 60 -5.69 -0.19 1.30
C GLY A 60 -4.65 -0.52 0.20
N VAL A 61 -3.35 -0.49 0.53
CA VAL A 61 -2.29 -0.91 -0.39
C VAL A 61 -2.46 -2.38 -0.79
N ALA A 62 -2.71 -3.25 0.18
CA ALA A 62 -2.93 -4.68 -0.05
C ALA A 62 -4.19 -4.94 -0.89
N TYR A 63 -5.27 -4.19 -0.67
CA TYR A 63 -6.48 -4.26 -1.48
C TYR A 63 -6.20 -3.85 -2.93
N ALA A 64 -5.46 -2.76 -3.14
CA ALA A 64 -5.06 -2.32 -4.48
C ALA A 64 -4.23 -3.39 -5.21
N ALA A 65 -3.33 -4.06 -4.49
CA ALA A 65 -2.52 -5.16 -5.02
C ALA A 65 -3.36 -6.39 -5.41
N CYS A 66 -4.28 -6.83 -4.54
CA CYS A 66 -5.18 -7.96 -4.85
C CYS A 66 -6.09 -7.65 -6.04
N LYS A 67 -6.60 -6.42 -6.12
CA LYS A 67 -7.42 -5.97 -7.26
C LYS A 67 -6.59 -5.83 -8.54
N ALA A 68 -5.32 -5.44 -8.46
CA ALA A 68 -4.41 -5.43 -9.59
C ALA A 68 -4.14 -6.84 -10.13
N TRP A 69 -3.91 -7.82 -9.24
CA TRP A 69 -3.80 -9.23 -9.62
C TRP A 69 -5.06 -9.71 -10.36
N ALA A 70 -6.24 -9.41 -9.81
CA ALA A 70 -7.51 -9.76 -10.42
C ALA A 70 -7.64 -9.17 -11.84
N PHE A 71 -7.30 -7.89 -12.03
CA PHE A 71 -7.33 -7.29 -13.36
C PHE A 71 -6.40 -7.96 -14.38
N LEU A 72 -5.26 -8.48 -13.94
CA LEU A 72 -4.27 -9.10 -14.82
C LEU A 72 -4.61 -10.55 -15.20
N HIS A 73 -5.31 -11.28 -14.33
CA HIS A 73 -5.52 -12.73 -14.48
C HIS A 73 -6.98 -13.15 -14.58
N SER A 74 -7.91 -12.33 -14.09
CA SER A 74 -9.35 -12.63 -14.04
C SER A 74 -10.16 -11.32 -14.05
N PRO A 75 -10.04 -10.49 -15.11
CA PRO A 75 -10.63 -9.15 -15.14
C PRO A 75 -12.14 -9.15 -14.89
N GLN A 76 -12.85 -10.22 -15.24
CA GLN A 76 -14.28 -10.41 -14.99
C GLN A 76 -14.64 -10.54 -13.50
N LEU A 77 -13.67 -10.83 -12.63
CA LEU A 77 -13.85 -10.96 -11.18
C LEU A 77 -13.20 -9.80 -10.38
N ALA A 78 -12.59 -8.83 -11.06
CA ALA A 78 -11.83 -7.75 -10.41
C ALA A 78 -12.68 -6.76 -9.57
N THR A 79 -14.01 -6.86 -9.65
CA THR A 79 -14.96 -6.04 -8.88
C THR A 79 -15.66 -6.81 -7.77
N ASP A 80 -15.54 -8.14 -7.71
CA ASP A 80 -16.18 -8.97 -6.68
C ASP A 80 -15.32 -9.05 -5.40
N PRO A 81 -15.78 -8.49 -4.26
CA PRO A 81 -15.02 -8.51 -3.01
C PRO A 81 -14.75 -9.93 -2.47
N ALA A 82 -15.64 -10.90 -2.73
CA ALA A 82 -15.45 -12.28 -2.27
C ALA A 82 -14.25 -12.92 -3.00
N SER A 83 -14.15 -12.71 -4.32
CA SER A 83 -13.03 -13.15 -5.14
C SER A 83 -11.69 -12.52 -4.74
N LEU A 84 -11.67 -11.26 -4.28
CA LEU A 84 -10.44 -10.60 -3.85
C LEU A 84 -9.74 -11.30 -2.66
N ARG A 85 -10.49 -11.97 -1.78
CA ARG A 85 -9.91 -12.76 -0.68
C ARG A 85 -9.12 -13.97 -1.21
N LEU A 86 -9.57 -14.60 -2.29
CA LEU A 86 -8.87 -15.71 -2.95
C LEU A 86 -7.58 -15.24 -3.63
N TYR A 87 -7.53 -14.00 -4.10
CA TYR A 87 -6.33 -13.45 -4.75
C TYR A 87 -5.24 -13.03 -3.78
N LYS A 88 -5.57 -12.85 -2.49
CA LYS A 88 -4.57 -12.58 -1.45
C LYS A 88 -3.48 -13.65 -1.44
N ASP A 89 -3.85 -14.92 -1.52
CA ASP A 89 -2.89 -16.03 -1.47
C ASP A 89 -2.03 -16.09 -2.74
N ASN A 90 -2.60 -15.71 -3.90
CA ASN A 90 -1.84 -15.61 -5.14
C ASN A 90 -0.82 -14.46 -5.09
N VAL A 91 -1.21 -13.28 -4.59
CA VAL A 91 -0.27 -12.17 -4.39
C VAL A 91 0.81 -12.55 -3.37
N ALA A 92 0.42 -13.22 -2.28
CA ALA A 92 1.35 -13.71 -1.25
C ALA A 92 2.34 -14.74 -1.80
N ALA A 93 1.91 -15.62 -2.69
CA ALA A 93 2.80 -16.62 -3.28
C ALA A 93 3.93 -15.96 -4.12
N HIS A 94 3.63 -14.85 -4.78
CA HIS A 94 4.48 -14.31 -5.84
C HIS A 94 5.23 -13.02 -5.50
N TYR A 95 4.65 -12.12 -4.71
CA TYR A 95 5.18 -10.76 -4.56
C TYR A 95 5.49 -10.38 -3.11
N PHE A 96 4.46 -10.32 -2.28
CA PHE A 96 4.55 -9.96 -0.86
C PHE A 96 3.29 -10.44 -0.17
N LEU A 97 3.34 -10.69 1.14
CA LEU A 97 2.18 -11.06 1.93
C LEU A 97 1.26 -9.85 2.13
N PRO A 98 0.06 -9.80 1.50
CA PRO A 98 -0.87 -8.71 1.71
C PRO A 98 -1.41 -8.77 3.13
N SER A 99 -1.38 -7.65 3.85
CA SER A 99 -1.76 -7.56 5.25
C SER A 99 -2.32 -6.18 5.59
N ALA A 100 -3.16 -6.10 6.63
CA ALA A 100 -3.55 -4.85 7.25
C ALA A 100 -2.48 -4.27 8.19
N SER A 101 -1.33 -4.94 8.35
CA SER A 101 -0.23 -4.52 9.23
C SER A 101 1.05 -4.25 8.43
N CYS A 102 1.60 -3.04 8.58
CA CYS A 102 2.90 -2.68 8.02
C CYS A 102 4.01 -3.64 8.50
N ARG A 103 4.01 -4.01 9.80
CA ARG A 103 4.98 -4.92 10.40
C ARG A 103 5.01 -6.26 9.66
N VAL A 104 3.85 -6.85 9.42
CA VAL A 104 3.73 -8.14 8.74
C VAL A 104 4.23 -8.07 7.30
N MET A 105 3.89 -7.00 6.56
CA MET A 105 4.39 -6.80 5.19
C MET A 105 5.92 -6.68 5.16
N ILE A 106 6.51 -5.96 6.12
CA ILE A 106 7.96 -5.78 6.22
C ILE A 106 8.66 -7.09 6.58
N GLU A 107 8.13 -7.85 7.55
CA GLU A 107 8.69 -9.14 7.97
C GLU A 107 8.71 -10.15 6.81
N ASP A 108 7.62 -10.23 6.05
CA ASP A 108 7.55 -11.04 4.84
C ASP A 108 8.55 -10.56 3.78
N ALA A 109 8.60 -9.26 3.48
CA ALA A 109 9.54 -8.69 2.51
C ALA A 109 11.02 -8.94 2.89
N LYS A 110 11.36 -8.91 4.17
CA LYS A 110 12.70 -9.27 4.68
C LYS A 110 13.00 -10.75 4.41
N SER A 111 12.06 -11.64 4.70
CA SER A 111 12.23 -13.09 4.46
C SER A 111 12.43 -13.42 2.98
N ARG A 112 11.89 -12.58 2.08
CA ARG A 112 12.03 -12.68 0.63
C ARG A 112 13.27 -11.99 0.05
N GLY A 113 14.00 -11.21 0.85
CA GLY A 113 15.14 -10.42 0.37
C GLY A 113 14.75 -9.24 -0.53
N ILE A 114 13.50 -8.76 -0.46
CA ILE A 114 12.99 -7.62 -1.25
C ILE A 114 12.77 -6.36 -0.40
N TRP A 115 13.16 -6.40 0.87
CA TRP A 115 13.14 -5.26 1.78
C TRP A 115 14.44 -4.46 1.68
N GLU A 116 14.31 -3.15 1.48
CA GLU A 116 15.43 -2.20 1.59
C GLU A 116 15.16 -1.21 2.72
N ARG A 117 16.06 -1.16 3.69
CA ARG A 117 16.01 -0.15 4.75
C ARG A 117 16.40 1.21 4.19
N ARG A 118 15.88 2.28 4.80
CA ARG A 118 16.37 3.65 4.54
C ARG A 118 17.91 3.69 4.60
N GLY A 119 18.51 4.34 3.61
CA GLY A 119 19.97 4.45 3.45
C GLY A 119 20.59 3.40 2.55
N GLN A 120 19.89 2.30 2.25
CA GLN A 120 20.34 1.30 1.26
C GLN A 120 19.98 1.69 -0.19
N ILE A 121 18.96 2.54 -0.34
CA ILE A 121 18.51 3.11 -1.61
C ILE A 121 18.70 4.63 -1.54
N ALA A 122 19.34 5.22 -2.55
CA ALA A 122 19.57 6.65 -2.57
C ALA A 122 18.25 7.41 -2.87
N PRO A 123 18.11 8.66 -2.39
CA PRO A 123 17.00 9.53 -2.79
C PRO A 123 16.89 9.62 -4.32
N GLY A 124 15.71 9.34 -4.86
CA GLY A 124 15.45 9.33 -6.31
C GLY A 124 15.59 7.98 -7.00
N GLU A 125 15.95 6.91 -6.28
CA GLU A 125 16.08 5.56 -6.86
C GLU A 125 14.88 4.65 -6.60
N ALA A 126 13.93 5.07 -5.75
CA ALA A 126 12.71 4.31 -5.50
C ALA A 126 11.83 4.29 -6.76
N SER A 127 11.47 3.10 -7.24
CA SER A 127 10.75 2.95 -8.50
C SER A 127 9.22 3.03 -8.35
N PRO A 128 8.47 3.48 -9.38
CA PRO A 128 7.01 3.49 -9.34
C PRO A 128 6.41 2.11 -9.08
N GLY A 129 5.40 2.02 -8.21
CA GLY A 129 4.77 0.75 -7.81
C GLY A 129 5.43 0.09 -6.61
N TRP A 130 6.67 0.45 -6.23
CA TRP A 130 7.23 0.02 -4.95
C TRP A 130 6.40 0.58 -3.79
N PHE A 131 6.48 -0.09 -2.64
CA PHE A 131 5.87 0.42 -1.42
C PHE A 131 6.92 1.10 -0.57
N VAL A 132 6.60 2.30 -0.09
CA VAL A 132 7.43 3.06 0.85
C VAL A 132 6.76 3.05 2.21
N PHE A 133 7.54 2.74 3.24
CA PHE A 133 7.10 2.67 4.62
C PHE A 133 7.65 3.86 5.40
N TYR A 134 6.89 4.35 6.36
CA TYR A 134 7.23 5.50 7.19
C TYR A 134 7.23 5.14 8.66
N ASP A 135 8.21 5.68 9.38
CA ASP A 135 8.29 5.74 10.85
C ASP A 135 8.06 7.20 11.25
N TRP A 136 6.81 7.59 11.45
CA TRP A 136 6.52 8.99 11.73
C TRP A 136 6.79 9.36 13.17
N GLN A 137 6.53 8.41 14.07
CA GLN A 137 6.72 8.55 15.50
C GLN A 137 8.21 8.50 15.89
N GLY A 138 9.08 7.98 15.02
CA GLY A 138 10.50 7.83 15.28
C GLY A 138 10.81 6.75 16.30
N ASP A 139 9.91 5.76 16.46
CA ASP A 139 10.02 4.71 17.47
C ASP A 139 10.77 3.46 16.96
N GLY A 140 11.27 3.51 15.72
CA GLY A 140 11.99 2.41 15.09
C GLY A 140 11.06 1.36 14.47
N THR A 141 9.76 1.61 14.41
CA THR A 141 8.78 0.77 13.72
C THR A 141 8.10 1.53 12.58
N ALA A 142 7.56 0.80 11.60
CA ALA A 142 6.82 1.43 10.52
C ALA A 142 5.32 1.46 10.84
N ASP A 143 4.77 2.66 10.92
CA ASP A 143 3.38 2.96 11.24
C ASP A 143 2.54 3.27 9.99
N HIS A 144 3.17 3.33 8.80
CA HIS A 144 2.47 3.60 7.56
C HIS A 144 3.15 3.10 6.30
N VAL A 145 2.36 2.98 5.24
CA VAL A 145 2.81 2.58 3.92
C VAL A 145 2.05 3.33 2.82
N GLU A 146 2.76 3.71 1.76
CA GLU A 146 2.22 4.33 0.55
C GLU A 146 2.80 3.67 -0.71
N ILE A 147 2.15 3.86 -1.86
CA ILE A 147 2.64 3.37 -3.16
C ILE A 147 3.44 4.48 -3.83
N VAL A 148 4.68 4.22 -4.20
CA VAL A 148 5.55 5.17 -4.92
C VAL A 148 5.00 5.40 -6.33
N ARG A 149 4.88 6.67 -6.73
CA ARG A 149 4.50 7.10 -8.09
C ARG A 149 5.70 7.56 -8.89
N ALA A 150 6.59 8.27 -8.22
CA ALA A 150 7.83 8.79 -8.76
C ALA A 150 8.73 9.17 -7.59
N SER A 151 10.03 9.19 -7.82
CA SER A 151 11.02 9.69 -6.87
C SER A 151 11.99 10.60 -7.60
N ASN A 152 12.54 11.57 -6.87
CA ASN A 152 13.72 12.33 -7.28
C ASN A 152 14.57 12.61 -6.02
N PRO A 153 15.77 13.19 -6.15
CA PRO A 153 16.65 13.40 -4.99
C PRO A 153 16.06 14.26 -3.86
N LYS A 154 15.02 15.05 -4.13
CA LYS A 154 14.40 15.96 -3.16
C LYS A 154 13.16 15.38 -2.48
N GLU A 155 12.34 14.66 -3.24
CA GLU A 155 11.03 14.20 -2.78
C GLU A 155 10.61 12.86 -3.37
N LEU A 156 9.72 12.19 -2.63
CA LEU A 156 8.88 11.09 -3.10
C LEU A 156 7.50 11.62 -3.46
N ARG A 157 6.94 11.14 -4.57
CA ARG A 157 5.54 11.33 -4.93
C ARG A 157 4.84 10.00 -4.77
N THR A 158 3.75 9.96 -4.00
CA THR A 158 3.11 8.70 -3.58
C THR A 158 1.59 8.75 -3.72
N ILE A 159 0.97 7.57 -3.63
CA ILE A 159 -0.44 7.39 -3.30
C ILE A 159 -0.50 6.85 -1.87
N GLY A 160 -0.94 7.69 -0.93
CA GLY A 160 -1.14 7.30 0.46
C GLY A 160 -2.59 6.89 0.71
N PHE A 161 -2.77 5.78 1.42
CA PHE A 161 -4.05 5.37 1.98
C PHE A 161 -4.09 5.79 3.45
N ASN A 162 -5.23 6.29 3.92
CA ASN A 162 -5.39 6.79 5.28
C ASN A 162 -4.46 7.96 5.66
N THR A 163 -4.15 8.83 4.70
CA THR A 163 -3.38 10.06 4.90
C THR A 163 -4.31 11.27 4.96
N THR A 164 -3.78 12.46 5.23
CA THR A 164 -4.51 13.72 5.01
C THR A 164 -4.62 14.07 3.53
N GLU A 165 -5.70 14.78 3.18
CA GLU A 165 -5.88 15.38 1.86
C GLU A 165 -4.74 16.37 1.52
N PRO A 166 -4.44 16.58 0.22
CA PRO A 166 -3.48 17.60 -0.20
C PRO A 166 -3.88 18.99 0.31
N GLY A 167 -2.91 19.80 0.74
CA GLY A 167 -3.17 21.15 1.25
C GLY A 167 -3.80 21.22 2.64
N ARG A 168 -3.99 20.08 3.32
CA ARG A 168 -4.42 20.03 4.72
C ARG A 168 -3.29 19.58 5.65
N ASP A 169 -3.11 20.34 6.72
CA ASP A 169 -2.33 19.94 7.88
C ASP A 169 -3.10 18.89 8.71
N GLY A 170 -2.38 18.05 9.46
CA GLY A 170 -2.96 17.01 10.30
C GLY A 170 -2.19 15.69 10.29
N ALA A 171 -2.79 14.65 10.89
CA ALA A 171 -2.19 13.33 11.06
C ALA A 171 -1.87 12.67 9.72
N GLN A 172 -0.62 12.83 9.25
CA GLN A 172 -0.15 12.33 7.94
C GLN A 172 -0.37 10.82 7.77
N GLY A 173 -0.52 10.08 8.87
CA GLY A 173 -0.77 8.65 8.90
C GLY A 173 -2.14 8.15 9.21
N ASN A 174 -3.04 9.04 9.59
CA ASN A 174 -4.37 8.66 9.96
C ASN A 174 -5.40 9.74 9.59
N GLY A 175 -5.18 10.40 8.47
CA GLY A 175 -6.02 11.50 8.00
C GLY A 175 -7.33 11.08 7.36
N GLY A 176 -7.54 9.76 7.16
CA GLY A 176 -8.81 9.24 6.67
C GLY A 176 -9.11 9.47 5.18
N ALA A 177 -8.11 9.84 4.37
CA ALA A 177 -8.24 9.98 2.93
C ALA A 177 -7.25 9.10 2.16
N VAL A 178 -7.60 8.75 0.93
CA VAL A 178 -6.65 8.27 -0.08
C VAL A 178 -6.23 9.47 -0.93
N ALA A 179 -4.95 9.79 -0.95
CA ALA A 179 -4.47 11.03 -1.56
C ALA A 179 -3.13 10.85 -2.28
N ARG A 180 -2.90 11.71 -3.27
CA ARG A 180 -1.56 11.95 -3.81
C ARG A 180 -0.76 12.78 -2.82
N ARG A 181 0.44 12.33 -2.45
CA ARG A 181 1.31 13.04 -1.51
C ARG A 181 2.67 13.33 -2.13
N VAL A 182 3.29 14.39 -1.62
CA VAL A 182 4.70 14.70 -1.77
C VAL A 182 5.32 14.51 -0.39
N ARG A 183 6.38 13.70 -0.30
CA ARG A 183 6.98 13.27 0.96
C ARG A 183 8.47 13.57 0.93
N ALA A 184 8.98 14.11 2.02
CA ALA A 184 10.42 14.13 2.28
C ALA A 184 10.89 12.73 2.69
N TYR A 185 12.20 12.49 2.56
CA TYR A 185 12.83 11.21 2.88
C TYR A 185 13.14 11.02 4.38
N ASP A 186 12.98 12.07 5.18
CA ASP A 186 13.37 12.13 6.61
C ASP A 186 12.60 11.14 7.50
N LYS A 187 11.36 10.81 7.09
CA LYS A 187 10.48 9.85 7.78
C LYS A 187 10.40 8.48 7.12
N VAL A 188 11.14 8.25 6.03
CA VAL A 188 11.16 6.94 5.37
C VAL A 188 11.81 5.93 6.30
N PHE A 189 11.16 4.78 6.46
CA PHE A 189 11.69 3.62 7.18
C PHE A 189 12.37 2.64 6.23
N GLY A 190 11.78 2.42 5.05
CA GLY A 190 12.30 1.56 4.01
C GLY A 190 11.28 1.28 2.90
N TYR A 191 11.58 0.31 2.06
CA TYR A 191 10.83 -0.01 0.86
C TYR A 191 10.64 -1.51 0.67
N ILE A 192 9.52 -1.89 0.07
CA ILE A 192 9.36 -3.19 -0.58
C ILE A 192 9.57 -3.00 -2.09
N LYS A 193 10.58 -3.69 -2.62
CA LYS A 193 10.91 -3.72 -4.05
C LYS A 193 10.09 -4.79 -4.73
N LEU A 194 9.19 -4.39 -5.62
CA LEU A 194 8.37 -5.35 -6.35
C LEU A 194 9.02 -5.84 -7.64
N TYR A 195 10.13 -5.25 -8.12
CA TYR A 195 10.87 -5.58 -9.37
C TYR A 195 12.25 -4.88 -9.45
#